data_AF-A0A7W0PIB1-F1
#
_entry.id   AF-A0A7W0PIB1-F1
#
_cell.length_a   1.000
_cell.length_b   1.000
_cell.length_c   1.000
_cell.angle_alpha   90.00
_cell.angle_beta   90.00
_cell.angle_gamma   90.00
#
_symmetry.space_group_name_H-M   'P 1'
#
loop_
_entity.id
_entity.type
_entity.pdbx_description
1 polymer ?
#
loop_
_entity_poly.entity_id
_entity_poly.type
_entity_poly.pdbx_seq_one_letter_code
_entity_poly.pdbx_strand_id
1 'polypeptide(L)' 'MEFRLLGPLEARVGGEAVRLGGAKQRALLAVLLLRADEVVSVERLIDEVWGDTPPPSAAHSLEA' A
#
# COMPACT_ATOMS: atom_id res chain seq x y z
N MET A 1 7.37 10.46 10.25
CA MET A 1 7.27 9.13 9.61
C MET A 1 7.94 9.26 8.25
N GLU A 2 8.76 8.30 7.87
CA GLU A 2 9.56 8.36 6.64
C GLU A 2 9.36 7.09 5.81
N PHE A 3 9.27 7.24 4.50
CA PHE A 3 9.14 6.13 3.56
C PHE A 3 10.22 6.18 2.50
N ARG A 4 10.71 5.02 2.09
CA ARG A 4 11.71 4.88 1.03
C ARG A 4 11.15 3.98 -0.07
N LEU A 5 11.07 4.50 -1.29
CA LEU A 5 10.50 3.79 -2.46
C LEU A 5 11.50 3.51 -3.58
N LEU A 6 12.64 4.21 -3.62
CA LEU A 6 13.65 4.07 -4.68
C LEU A 6 14.56 2.85 -4.45
N GLY A 7 13.94 1.71 -4.17
CA GLY A 7 14.56 0.49 -3.66
C GLY A 7 13.50 -0.38 -2.99
N PRO A 8 13.88 -1.31 -2.09
CA PRO A 8 12.92 -2.01 -1.27
C PRO A 8 12.06 -1.02 -0.48
N LEU A 9 10.74 -1.26 -0.44
CA LEU A 9 9.84 -0.41 0.32
C LEU A 9 10.15 -0.53 1.82
N GLU A 10 10.52 0.60 2.43
CA GLU A 10 10.82 0.70 3.86
C GLU A 10 9.98 1.81 4.49
N ALA A 11 9.55 1.59 5.74
CA ALA A 11 8.93 2.61 6.58
C ALA A 11 9.74 2.78 7.87
N ARG A 12 9.89 4.04 8.31
CA ARG A 12 10.54 4.38 9.58
C ARG A 12 9.66 5.30 10.42
N VAL A 13 9.62 5.05 11.72
CA VAL A 13 8.92 5.86 12.72
C VAL A 13 9.91 6.22 13.82
N GLY A 14 10.10 7.51 14.10
CA GLY A 14 11.10 7.96 15.07
C GLY A 14 12.54 7.54 14.73
N GLY A 15 12.84 7.31 13.44
CA GLY A 15 14.14 6.83 12.99
C GLY A 15 14.31 5.30 13.04
N GLU A 16 13.38 4.54 13.60
CA GLU A 16 13.44 3.06 13.63
C GLU A 16 12.69 2.43 12.45
N ALA A 17 13.23 1.33 11.92
CA ALA A 17 12.59 0.60 10.83
C ALA A 17 11.37 -0.19 11.33
N VAL A 18 10.24 -0.01 10.64
CA VAL A 18 9.00 -0.73 10.93
C VAL A 18 8.85 -1.87 9.92
N ARG A 19 8.52 -3.07 10.41
CA ARG A 19 8.17 -4.18 9.52
C ARG A 19 6.88 -3.85 8.79
N LEU A 20 7.00 -3.71 7.48
CA LEU A 20 5.86 -3.74 6.60
C LEU A 20 5.37 -5.19 6.48
N GLY A 21 4.06 -5.38 6.42
CA GLY A 21 3.48 -6.70 6.31
C GLY A 21 3.64 -7.31 4.91
N GLY A 22 2.66 -8.11 4.48
CA GLY A 22 2.76 -8.90 3.25
C GLY A 22 3.00 -8.08 1.97
N ALA A 23 3.32 -8.76 0.87
CA ALA A 23 3.56 -8.10 -0.43
C ALA A 23 2.41 -7.18 -0.86
N LYS A 24 1.16 -7.55 -0.57
CA LYS A 24 -0.03 -6.74 -0.86
C LYS A 24 -0.15 -5.49 0.01
N GLN A 25 0.13 -5.58 1.31
CA GLN A 25 0.17 -4.39 2.18
C GLN A 25 1.28 -3.42 1.77
N ARG A 26 2.44 -3.94 1.33
CA ARG A 26 3.50 -3.11 0.75
C ARG A 26 3.07 -2.44 -0.55
N ALA A 27 2.44 -3.18 -1.46
CA ALA A 27 1.93 -2.61 -2.70
C ALA A 27 0.89 -1.52 -2.45
N LEU A 28 -0.06 -1.76 -1.54
CA LEU A 28 -1.05 -0.78 -1.12
C LEU A 28 -0.39 0.50 -0.58
N LEU A 29 0.57 0.36 0.34
CA LEU A 29 1.30 1.50 0.88
C LEU A 29 2.06 2.26 -0.22
N ALA A 30 2.68 1.56 -1.18
CA ALA A 30 3.35 2.20 -2.30
C ALA A 30 2.37 3.02 -3.16
N VAL A 31 1.18 2.48 -3.47
CA VAL A 31 0.14 3.20 -4.22
C VAL A 31 -0.30 4.46 -3.47
N LEU A 32 -0.55 4.36 -2.16
CA LEU A 32 -0.92 5.51 -1.34
C LEU A 32 0.19 6.57 -1.27
N LEU A 33 1.45 6.15 -1.21
CA LEU A 33 2.60 7.07 -1.20
C LEU A 33 2.82 7.76 -2.56
N LEU A 34 2.53 7.06 -3.66
CA LEU A 34 2.59 7.65 -5.01
C LEU A 34 1.48 8.68 -5.26
N ARG A 35 0.38 8.60 -4.50
CA ARG A 35 -0.72 9.58 -4.52
C ARG A 35 -0.90 10.25 -3.16
N ALA A 36 0.22 10.60 -2.53
CA ALA A 36 0.21 11.27 -1.24
C ALA A 36 -0.65 12.54 -1.31
N ASP A 37 -1.40 12.81 -0.24
CA ASP A 37 -2.32 13.93 -0.09
C ASP A 37 -3.56 13.93 -1.03
N GLU A 38 -3.85 12.81 -1.70
CA GLU A 38 -5.06 12.61 -2.51
C GLU A 38 -6.03 11.60 -1.89
N VAL A 39 -7.33 11.80 -2.10
CA VAL A 39 -8.35 10.79 -1.77
C VAL A 39 -8.39 9.76 -2.89
N VAL A 40 -8.07 8.51 -2.57
CA VAL A 40 -8.12 7.38 -3.52
C VAL A 40 -9.31 6.49 -3.18
N SER A 41 -10.14 6.14 -4.17
CA SER A 41 -11.29 5.24 -3.97
C SER A 41 -10.83 3.79 -3.75
N VAL A 42 -11.66 3.02 -3.05
CA VAL A 42 -11.42 1.59 -2.81
C VAL A 42 -11.27 0.82 -4.12
N GLU A 43 -12.14 1.08 -5.10
CA GLU A 43 -12.07 0.46 -6.43
C GLU A 43 -10.72 0.70 -7.10
N ARG A 44 -10.21 1.94 -7.04
CA ARG A 44 -8.90 2.26 -7.61
C ARG A 44 -7.76 1.57 -6.87
N LEU A 45 -7.84 1.46 -5.54
CA LEU A 45 -6.85 0.70 -4.77
C LEU A 45 -6.87 -0.78 -5.14
N ILE A 46 -8.05 -1.35 -5.40
CA ILE A 46 -8.18 -2.73 -5.86
C ILE A 46 -7.49 -2.90 -7.22
N ASP A 47 -7.78 -2.01 -8.17
CA ASP A 47 -7.18 -2.05 -9.51
C ASP A 47 -5.65 -1.90 -9.47
N GLU A 48 -5.13 -0.97 -8.68
CA GLU A 48 -3.67 -0.72 -8.63
C GLU A 48 -2.92 -1.83 -7.88
N VAL A 49 -3.55 -2.49 -6.89
CA VAL A 49 -2.89 -3.53 -6.06
C VAL A 49 -3.06 -4.93 -6.64
N TRP A 50 -4.16 -5.22 -7.32
CA TRP A 50 -4.45 -6.55 -7.90
C TRP A 50 -4.47 -6.59 -9.43
N GLY A 51 -4.50 -5.44 -10.11
CA GLY A 51 -4.58 -5.38 -11.57
C GLY A 51 -5.89 -5.96 -12.08
N ASP A 52 -5.83 -6.65 -13.21
CA ASP A 52 -7.02 -7.15 -13.93
C ASP A 52 -7.72 -8.35 -13.25
N THR A 53 -7.12 -8.94 -12.22
CA THR A 53 -7.65 -10.15 -11.56
C THR A 53 -7.77 -10.00 -10.03
N PRO A 54 -8.63 -9.08 -9.56
CA PRO A 54 -8.88 -8.95 -8.13
C PRO A 54 -9.70 -10.13 -7.59
N PRO A 55 -9.34 -10.69 -6.41
CA PRO A 55 -10.17 -11.67 -5.75
C PRO A 55 -11.47 -11.02 -5.25
N PRO A 56 -12.56 -11.79 -5.07
CA PRO A 56 -13.82 -11.26 -4.51
C PRO A 56 -13.65 -10.63 -3.11
N SER A 57 -12.62 -11.05 -2.37
CA SER A 57 -12.28 -10.55 -1.04
C SER A 57 -11.33 -9.34 -1.05
N ALA A 58 -11.02 -8.75 -2.22
CA ALA A 58 -10.07 -7.64 -2.32
C ALA A 58 -10.49 -6.43 -1.47
N ALA A 59 -11.76 -6.03 -1.54
CA ALA A 59 -12.30 -4.95 -0.71
C ALA A 59 -12.16 -5.25 0.79
N HIS A 60 -12.51 -6.46 1.22
CA HIS A 60 -12.37 -6.88 2.61
C HIS A 60 -10.90 -6.89 3.08
N SER A 61 -9.96 -7.17 2.18
CA SER A 61 -8.52 -7.15 2.48
C SER A 61 -7.95 -5.75 2.69
N LEU A 62 -8.68 -4.69 2.29
CA LEU A 62 -8.28 -3.29 2.52
C LEU A 62 -8.76 -2.77 3.89
N GLU A 63 -9.76 -3.42 4.49
CA GLU A 63 -10.35 -3.03 5.77
C GLU A 63 -9.76 -3.77 6.98
N ALA A 64 -9.02 -4.86 6.73
CA ALA A 64 -8.47 -5.77 7.74
C ALA A 64 -7.04 -5.41 8.17
#